data_AF-A0A6S7B0V1-F1
#
_entry.id   AF-A0A6S7B0V1-F1
#
_cell.length_a   1.000
_cell.length_b   1.000
_cell.length_c   1.000
_cell.angle_alpha   90.00
_cell.angle_beta   90.00
_cell.angle_gamma   90.00
#
_symmetry.space_group_name_H-M   'P 1'
#
loop_
_entity.id
_entity.type
_entity.pdbx_description
1 polymer ?
#
loop_
_entity_poly.entity_id
_entity_poly.type
_entity_poly.pdbx_seq_one_letter_code
_entity_poly.pdbx_strand_id
1 'polypeptide(L)'
;MKQHPKRWHPALAELRAKINEDVVAVNQLKKQYGWDRAHPDKIYPHRVNHVSATWERFCDAGQILIATHRRSVARLSLGSYERGLALLNAICHATEKRGYVVSMVDSEERLRLSRDGAHVELRIAEKVTRGHRARPNNLGQAWDPVRTLTPTGRLVLTVEQQGAGQAELVDQPGKWLEDQPTEILAAVARQHQRSLAHVAERAQWKRESEETAIRRREHELKAREAQRKGEVEAQRRLALISEVEDWHRAVLIRAYLSMLDNRLADGSYAIAGYEQWREWARRVADDLDRSNQRVSMGQAAPPSPENPTR
;
A
#
# COMPACT_ATOMS: atom_id res chain seq x y z
N MET A 1 19.49 9.42 36.98
CA MET A 1 18.15 9.02 37.51
C MET A 1 18.19 7.59 38.11
N LYS A 2 18.70 7.40 39.34
CA LYS A 2 18.97 6.05 39.90
C LYS A 2 17.90 5.48 40.85
N GLN A 3 16.78 6.18 41.06
CA GLN A 3 15.74 5.73 42.00
C GLN A 3 14.58 5.08 41.25
N HIS A 4 14.03 4.00 41.81
CA HIS A 4 12.78 3.42 41.33
C HIS A 4 11.69 4.51 41.26
N PRO A 5 10.94 4.62 40.15
CA PRO A 5 9.92 5.64 40.03
C PRO A 5 8.83 5.45 41.09
N LYS A 6 8.59 6.51 41.90
CA LYS A 6 7.47 6.54 42.86
C LYS A 6 6.12 6.64 42.16
N ARG A 7 6.09 7.29 40.99
CA ARG A 7 4.89 7.48 40.16
C ARG A 7 5.20 7.03 38.74
N TRP A 8 4.28 6.23 38.20
CA TRP A 8 4.34 5.74 36.82
C TRP A 8 3.38 6.52 35.94
N HIS A 9 3.83 6.79 34.72
CA HIS A 9 3.04 7.44 33.69
C HIS A 9 1.95 6.47 33.18
N PRO A 10 0.69 6.90 33.05
CA PRO A 10 -0.43 6.03 32.69
C PRO A 10 -0.24 5.33 31.33
N ALA A 11 0.36 6.01 30.35
CA ALA A 11 0.67 5.40 29.05
C ALA A 11 1.60 4.18 29.11
N LEU A 12 2.32 3.95 30.22
CA LEU A 12 3.20 2.79 30.40
C LEU A 12 2.57 1.67 31.23
N ALA A 13 1.32 1.82 31.70
CA ALA A 13 0.70 0.90 32.63
C ALA A 13 0.58 -0.52 32.07
N GLU A 14 0.04 -0.66 30.87
CA GLU A 14 -0.16 -1.97 30.20
C GLU A 14 1.18 -2.64 29.90
N LEU A 15 2.11 -1.92 29.24
CA LEU A 15 3.45 -2.41 28.93
C LEU A 15 4.17 -2.91 30.20
N ARG A 16 4.09 -2.16 31.29
CA ARG A 16 4.69 -2.54 32.57
C ARG A 16 4.03 -3.77 33.16
N ALA A 17 2.70 -3.86 33.14
CA ALA A 17 1.98 -5.02 33.65
C ALA A 17 2.40 -6.29 32.91
N LYS A 18 2.47 -6.23 31.59
CA LYS A 18 2.89 -7.34 30.73
C LYS A 18 4.35 -7.74 30.92
N ILE A 19 5.26 -6.77 31.07
CA ILE A 19 6.67 -7.06 31.37
C ILE A 19 6.77 -7.75 32.74
N ASN A 20 6.03 -7.28 33.74
CA ASN A 20 6.05 -7.89 35.08
C ASN A 20 5.46 -9.31 35.06
N GLU A 21 4.39 -9.55 34.31
CA GLU A 21 3.83 -10.89 34.11
C GLU A 21 4.87 -11.84 33.50
N ASP A 22 5.57 -11.39 32.46
CA ASP A 22 6.62 -12.16 31.81
C ASP A 22 7.82 -12.41 32.75
N VAL A 23 8.21 -11.42 33.56
CA VAL A 23 9.23 -11.59 34.61
C VAL A 23 8.83 -12.65 35.63
N VAL A 24 7.56 -12.68 36.06
CA VAL A 24 7.05 -13.72 36.97
C VAL A 24 7.13 -15.10 36.31
N ALA A 25 6.68 -15.23 35.07
CA ALA A 25 6.71 -16.49 34.31
C ALA A 25 8.16 -16.99 34.11
N VAL A 26 9.07 -16.11 33.72
CA VAL A 26 10.49 -16.41 33.54
C VAL A 26 11.18 -16.80 34.86
N ASN A 27 10.84 -16.16 35.97
CA ASN A 27 11.36 -16.54 37.28
C ASN A 27 10.85 -17.92 37.73
N GLN A 28 9.61 -18.27 37.38
CA GLN A 28 9.10 -19.63 37.60
C GLN A 28 9.85 -20.66 36.74
N LEU A 29 10.14 -20.36 35.47
CA LEU A 29 11.01 -21.20 34.62
C LEU A 29 12.39 -21.42 35.24
N LYS A 30 12.99 -20.36 35.80
CA LYS A 30 14.29 -20.45 36.49
C LYS A 30 14.22 -21.38 37.70
N LYS A 31 13.15 -21.29 38.51
CA LYS A 31 12.92 -22.16 39.67
C LYS A 31 12.73 -23.61 39.25
N GLN A 32 11.91 -23.86 38.23
CA GLN A 32 11.71 -25.18 37.66
C GLN A 32 13.05 -25.78 37.19
N TYR A 33 13.84 -25.03 36.41
CA TYR A 33 15.15 -25.48 35.96
C TYR A 33 16.11 -25.83 37.10
N GLY A 34 16.17 -24.99 38.14
CA GLY A 34 16.98 -25.28 39.33
C GLY A 34 16.52 -26.55 40.05
N TRP A 35 15.20 -26.79 40.12
CA TRP A 35 14.65 -27.99 40.73
C TRP A 35 14.93 -29.24 39.90
N ASP A 36 14.75 -29.19 38.59
CA ASP A 36 15.01 -30.31 37.66
C ASP A 36 16.48 -30.74 37.73
N ARG A 37 17.41 -29.76 37.86
CA ARG A 37 18.84 -30.06 38.05
C ARG A 37 19.15 -30.68 39.42
N ALA A 38 18.38 -30.34 40.45
CA ALA A 38 18.54 -30.91 41.79
C ALA A 38 17.86 -32.29 41.93
N HIS A 39 16.88 -32.61 41.07
CA HIS A 39 16.10 -33.85 41.12
C HIS A 39 15.95 -34.49 39.73
N PRO A 40 17.02 -35.06 39.16
CA PRO A 40 17.01 -35.55 37.77
C PRO A 40 15.95 -36.62 37.47
N ASP A 41 15.61 -37.43 38.48
CA ASP A 41 14.67 -38.56 38.34
C ASP A 41 13.21 -38.18 38.65
N LYS A 42 12.93 -36.90 38.93
CA LYS A 42 11.59 -36.44 39.30
C LYS A 42 11.10 -35.36 38.34
N ILE A 43 9.79 -35.23 38.22
CA ILE A 43 9.13 -34.20 37.38
C ILE A 43 8.68 -33.06 38.28
N TYR A 44 9.02 -31.83 37.91
CA TYR A 44 8.59 -30.64 38.66
C TYR A 44 7.06 -30.55 38.69
N PRO A 45 6.43 -30.41 39.88
CA PRO A 45 4.98 -30.55 40.02
C PRO A 45 4.16 -29.45 39.31
N HIS A 46 4.75 -28.29 39.03
CA HIS A 46 4.04 -27.15 38.44
C HIS A 46 4.54 -26.85 37.03
N ARG A 47 3.71 -27.09 36.01
CA ARG A 47 4.08 -26.73 34.63
C ARG A 47 4.00 -25.22 34.44
N VAL A 48 5.12 -24.61 34.05
CA VAL A 48 5.18 -23.20 33.66
C VAL A 48 4.93 -23.09 32.16
N ASN A 49 3.90 -22.34 31.76
CA ASN A 49 3.62 -22.08 30.36
C ASN A 49 4.27 -20.75 29.94
N HIS A 50 5.35 -20.82 29.14
CA HIS A 50 6.08 -19.65 28.67
C HIS A 50 6.63 -19.89 27.26
N VAL A 51 6.72 -18.84 26.44
CA VAL A 51 7.04 -18.91 24.99
C VAL A 51 8.36 -19.64 24.70
N SER A 52 9.38 -19.48 25.56
CA SER A 52 10.67 -20.14 25.39
C SER A 52 10.65 -21.64 25.71
N ALA A 53 9.57 -22.19 26.27
CA ALA A 53 9.39 -23.57 26.73
C ALA A 53 10.37 -24.08 27.82
N THR A 54 11.64 -23.63 27.84
CA THR A 54 12.66 -23.96 28.84
C THR A 54 13.50 -22.74 29.23
N TRP A 55 14.09 -22.78 30.43
CA TRP A 55 15.01 -21.74 30.91
C TRP A 55 16.25 -21.60 30.03
N GLU A 56 16.80 -22.70 29.52
CA GLU A 56 17.98 -22.68 28.66
C GLU A 56 17.69 -21.98 27.33
N ARG A 57 16.55 -22.27 26.71
CA ARG A 57 16.15 -21.59 25.46
C ARG A 57 15.85 -20.11 25.68
N PHE A 58 15.32 -19.74 26.86
CA PHE A 58 15.20 -18.33 27.25
C PHE A 58 16.56 -17.64 27.38
N CYS A 59 17.55 -18.32 28.00
CA CYS A 59 18.93 -17.82 28.07
C CYS A 59 19.56 -17.68 26.68
N ASP A 60 19.39 -18.69 25.82
CA ASP A 60 19.91 -18.66 24.44
C ASP A 60 19.29 -17.51 23.61
N ALA A 61 18.04 -17.15 23.91
CA ALA A 61 17.36 -16.01 23.29
C ALA A 61 17.76 -14.64 23.86
N GLY A 62 18.75 -14.58 24.76
CA GLY A 62 19.26 -13.34 25.34
C GLY A 62 18.46 -12.80 26.50
N GLN A 63 17.65 -13.67 27.14
CA GLN A 63 16.82 -13.33 28.29
C GLN A 63 15.88 -12.15 28.02
N ILE A 64 15.51 -11.93 26.75
CA ILE A 64 14.66 -10.84 26.31
C ILE A 64 13.22 -11.12 26.73
N LEU A 65 12.65 -10.18 27.47
CA LEU A 65 11.26 -10.22 27.90
C LEU A 65 10.33 -9.82 26.76
N ILE A 66 9.13 -10.39 26.74
CA ILE A 66 8.10 -10.19 25.71
C ILE A 66 8.73 -10.38 24.32
N ALA A 67 9.35 -11.55 24.12
CA ALA A 67 10.03 -11.91 22.89
C ALA A 67 9.03 -12.09 21.72
N THR A 68 8.57 -10.97 21.17
CA THR A 68 7.67 -10.90 20.03
C THR A 68 8.45 -10.61 18.75
N HIS A 69 7.91 -11.04 17.61
CA HIS A 69 8.41 -10.69 16.28
C HIS A 69 8.03 -9.26 15.87
N ARG A 70 7.10 -8.64 16.62
CA ARG A 70 6.60 -7.28 16.36
C ARG A 70 7.56 -6.24 16.92
N ARG A 71 7.46 -5.02 16.39
CA ARG A 71 8.28 -3.90 16.85
C ARG A 71 7.74 -3.37 18.18
N SER A 72 8.21 -3.91 19.30
CA SER A 72 7.84 -3.46 20.65
C SER A 72 8.48 -2.11 21.01
N VAL A 73 7.81 -1.33 21.87
CA VAL A 73 8.40 -0.13 22.51
C VAL A 73 9.62 -0.50 23.36
N ALA A 74 9.57 -1.64 24.04
CA ALA A 74 10.63 -2.09 24.91
C ALA A 74 11.10 -3.48 24.50
N ARG A 75 12.39 -3.60 24.19
CA ARG A 75 13.08 -4.88 23.98
C ARG A 75 14.22 -5.00 24.98
N LEU A 76 13.88 -5.44 26.18
CA LEU A 76 14.76 -5.42 27.34
C LEU A 76 14.97 -6.84 27.88
N SER A 77 16.15 -7.12 28.41
CA SER A 77 16.38 -8.40 29.10
C SER A 77 15.88 -8.37 30.54
N LEU A 78 15.81 -9.56 31.14
CA LEU A 78 15.55 -9.72 32.58
C LEU A 78 16.49 -8.88 33.47
N GLY A 79 17.71 -8.57 33.02
CA GLY A 79 18.67 -7.76 33.77
C GLY A 79 18.53 -6.25 33.59
N SER A 80 17.83 -5.77 32.56
CA SER A 80 17.79 -4.35 32.19
C SER A 80 16.39 -3.73 32.17
N TYR A 81 15.34 -4.54 32.33
CA TYR A 81 13.96 -4.08 32.14
C TYR A 81 13.55 -2.94 33.08
N GLU A 82 13.92 -3.01 34.35
CA GLU A 82 13.55 -1.98 35.34
C GLU A 82 14.17 -0.63 34.99
N ARG A 83 15.44 -0.66 34.60
CA ARG A 83 16.21 0.50 34.17
C ARG A 83 15.59 1.11 32.91
N GLY A 84 15.31 0.30 31.90
CA GLY A 84 14.71 0.78 30.66
C GLY A 84 13.31 1.37 30.85
N LEU A 85 12.47 0.73 31.67
CA LEU A 85 11.14 1.25 32.00
C LEU A 85 11.19 2.54 32.81
N ALA A 86 12.11 2.65 33.77
CA ALA A 86 12.32 3.88 34.53
C ALA A 86 12.76 5.04 33.62
N LEU A 87 13.63 4.77 32.64
CA LEU A 87 14.05 5.75 31.65
C LEU A 87 12.87 6.19 30.75
N LEU A 88 12.06 5.25 30.25
CA LEU A 88 10.85 5.61 29.49
C LEU A 88 9.90 6.48 30.32
N ASN A 89 9.65 6.11 31.58
CA ASN A 89 8.79 6.85 32.49
C ASN A 89 9.26 8.29 32.71
N ALA A 90 10.58 8.45 32.88
CA ALA A 90 11.23 9.75 32.99
C ALA A 90 10.98 10.62 31.76
N ILE A 91 11.16 10.04 30.57
CA ILE A 91 11.00 10.73 29.30
C ILE A 91 9.55 11.16 29.14
N CYS A 92 8.58 10.28 29.39
CA CYS A 92 7.14 10.61 29.31
C CYS A 92 6.80 11.85 30.14
N HIS A 93 7.14 11.87 31.43
CA HIS A 93 6.84 13.02 32.28
C HIS A 93 7.63 14.28 31.88
N ALA A 94 8.86 14.13 31.39
CA ALA A 94 9.67 15.26 30.95
C ALA A 94 9.18 15.89 29.63
N THR A 95 8.58 15.10 28.74
CA THR A 95 8.00 15.57 27.48
C THR A 95 6.60 16.13 27.69
N GLU A 96 5.77 15.55 28.57
CA GLU A 96 4.48 16.15 28.97
C GLU A 96 4.66 17.58 29.48
N LYS A 97 5.66 17.82 30.34
CA LYS A 97 6.02 19.18 30.82
C LYS A 97 6.41 20.16 29.71
N ARG A 98 6.73 19.66 28.51
CA ARG A 98 7.07 20.45 27.32
C ARG A 98 5.91 20.51 26.31
N GLY A 99 4.70 20.14 26.73
CA GLY A 99 3.48 20.21 25.93
C GLY A 99 3.25 19.04 24.98
N TYR A 100 4.01 17.96 25.10
CA TYR A 100 3.73 16.74 24.32
C TYR A 100 2.59 15.95 24.96
N VAL A 101 1.69 15.43 24.12
CA VAL A 101 0.73 14.40 24.51
C VAL A 101 1.40 13.04 24.36
N VAL A 102 1.44 12.27 25.45
CA VAL A 102 2.08 10.95 25.49
C VAL A 102 1.02 9.87 25.42
N SER A 103 1.11 9.00 24.42
CA SER A 103 0.14 7.92 24.21
C SER A 103 0.83 6.64 23.73
N MET A 104 0.32 5.50 24.18
CA MET A 104 0.70 4.21 23.61
C MET A 104 -0.19 3.92 22.39
N VAL A 105 0.41 3.44 21.29
CA VAL A 105 -0.29 3.16 20.02
C VAL A 105 0.00 1.72 19.60
N ASP A 106 -0.91 1.13 18.83
CA ASP A 106 -0.80 -0.21 18.26
C ASP A 106 -0.51 -1.29 19.32
N SER A 107 -1.29 -1.31 20.40
CA SER A 107 -1.17 -2.33 21.46
C SER A 107 0.25 -2.49 22.01
N GLU A 108 0.86 -1.36 22.43
CA GLU A 108 2.19 -1.30 23.06
C GLU A 108 3.39 -1.40 22.11
N GLU A 109 3.17 -1.32 20.79
CA GLU A 109 4.26 -1.37 19.80
C GLU A 109 4.98 -0.01 19.67
N ARG A 110 4.28 1.10 19.95
CA ARG A 110 4.81 2.46 19.75
C ARG A 110 4.41 3.40 20.88
N LEU A 111 5.41 4.02 21.52
CA LEU A 111 5.21 5.09 22.48
C LEU A 111 5.29 6.42 21.72
N ARG A 112 4.15 7.03 21.46
CA ARG A 112 4.04 8.23 20.65
C ARG A 112 4.04 9.48 21.51
N LEU A 113 4.85 10.46 21.11
CA LEU A 113 4.87 11.82 21.65
C LEU A 113 4.34 12.77 20.57
N SER A 114 3.14 13.32 20.76
CA SER A 114 2.46 14.16 19.78
C SER A 114 2.41 15.62 20.23
N ARG A 115 2.69 16.56 19.32
CA ARG A 115 2.55 18.01 19.55
C ARG A 115 2.43 18.72 18.21
N ASP A 116 1.67 19.81 18.13
CA ASP A 116 1.59 20.68 16.93
C ASP A 116 1.20 19.93 15.63
N GLY A 117 0.35 18.89 15.74
CA GLY A 117 -0.09 18.08 14.59
C GLY A 117 0.97 17.12 14.02
N ALA A 118 2.15 17.03 14.64
CA ALA A 118 3.19 16.07 14.33
C ALA A 118 3.51 15.17 15.53
N HIS A 119 4.19 14.06 15.28
CA HIS A 119 4.63 13.18 16.36
C HIS A 119 6.02 12.61 16.15
N VAL A 120 6.57 12.07 17.24
CA VAL A 120 7.74 11.18 17.24
C VAL A 120 7.39 9.91 18.02
N GLU A 121 8.05 8.81 17.69
CA GLU A 121 7.86 7.53 18.36
C GLU A 121 9.15 7.13 19.09
N LEU A 122 9.00 6.64 20.32
CA LEU A 122 10.11 6.21 21.16
C LEU A 122 10.17 4.70 21.23
N ARG A 123 11.40 4.17 21.18
CA ARG A 123 11.71 2.78 21.48
C ARG A 123 12.95 2.68 22.34
N ILE A 124 12.97 1.71 23.22
CA ILE A 124 14.14 1.36 24.01
C ILE A 124 14.48 -0.12 23.81
N ALA A 125 15.74 -0.38 23.52
CA ALA A 125 16.24 -1.73 23.31
C ALA A 125 17.57 -1.93 24.03
N GLU A 126 17.80 -3.15 24.51
CA GLU A 126 19.11 -3.55 24.99
C GLU A 126 19.97 -4.10 23.83
N LYS A 127 21.23 -3.68 23.75
CA LYS A 127 22.19 -4.31 22.84
C LYS A 127 22.47 -5.74 23.29
N VAL A 128 22.45 -6.66 22.34
CA VAL A 128 22.80 -8.07 22.54
C VAL A 128 24.00 -8.42 21.67
N THR A 129 24.92 -9.22 22.21
CA THR A 129 26.00 -9.84 21.42
C THR A 129 25.55 -11.19 20.92
N ARG A 130 25.91 -11.54 19.68
CA ARG A 130 25.58 -12.83 19.07
C ARG A 130 26.73 -13.79 19.31
N GLY A 131 26.41 -15.02 19.68
CA GLY A 131 27.37 -16.10 19.87
C GLY A 131 26.81 -17.45 19.48
N HIS A 132 27.56 -18.50 19.80
CA HIS A 132 27.12 -19.88 19.69
C HIS A 132 27.54 -20.64 20.95
N ARG A 133 26.72 -21.61 21.36
CA ARG A 133 27.12 -22.64 22.33
C ARG A 133 26.98 -24.01 21.69
N ALA A 134 27.82 -24.94 22.12
CA ALA A 134 27.71 -26.34 21.73
C ALA A 134 26.59 -27.00 22.54
N ARG A 135 25.69 -27.72 21.87
CA ARG A 135 24.69 -28.60 22.49
C ARG A 135 24.87 -30.02 21.96
N PRO A 136 24.88 -31.06 22.80
CA PRO A 136 24.93 -32.43 22.30
C PRO A 136 23.67 -32.70 21.48
N ASN A 137 23.84 -33.25 20.28
CA ASN A 137 22.70 -33.63 19.45
C ASN A 137 21.94 -34.81 20.07
N ASN A 138 20.69 -35.02 19.67
CA ASN A 138 19.84 -36.10 20.21
C ASN A 138 20.41 -37.52 19.95
N LEU A 139 21.41 -37.65 19.07
CA LEU A 139 22.07 -38.90 18.72
C LEU A 139 23.38 -39.11 19.50
N GLY A 140 23.78 -38.19 20.38
CA GLY A 140 24.95 -38.28 21.26
C GLY A 140 26.32 -38.28 20.58
N GLN A 141 26.37 -38.16 19.24
CA GLN A 141 27.59 -38.37 18.45
C GLN A 141 28.22 -37.06 17.93
N ALA A 142 27.49 -35.94 17.94
CA ALA A 142 28.03 -34.65 17.50
C ALA A 142 27.47 -33.48 18.33
N TRP A 143 28.20 -32.37 18.30
CA TRP A 143 27.80 -31.11 18.94
C TRP A 143 27.17 -30.19 17.91
N ASP A 144 25.91 -29.83 18.12
CA ASP A 144 25.21 -28.86 17.29
C ASP A 144 25.51 -27.44 17.79
N PRO A 145 25.91 -26.50 16.91
CA PRO A 145 26.05 -25.11 17.28
C PRO A 145 24.66 -24.48 17.46
N VAL A 146 24.33 -24.09 18.69
CA VAL A 146 23.11 -23.35 19.01
C VAL A 146 23.43 -21.87 19.05
N ARG A 147 22.74 -21.09 18.23
CA ARG A 147 22.86 -19.63 18.24
C ARG A 147 22.42 -19.07 19.60
N THR A 148 23.24 -18.22 20.18
CA THR A 148 22.96 -17.54 21.45
C THR A 148 22.98 -16.02 21.28
N LEU A 149 22.20 -15.34 22.11
CA LEU A 149 22.25 -13.91 22.33
C LEU A 149 22.66 -13.66 23.78
N THR A 150 23.58 -12.75 24.02
CA THR A 150 23.98 -12.37 25.38
C THR A 150 23.62 -10.90 25.62
N PRO A 151 22.78 -10.60 26.63
CA PRO A 151 22.47 -9.22 27.01
C PRO A 151 23.72 -8.49 27.50
N THR A 152 23.91 -7.24 27.07
CA THR A 152 25.11 -6.44 27.40
C THR A 152 24.90 -5.45 28.53
N GLY A 153 23.67 -5.25 28.98
CA GLY A 153 23.24 -4.19 29.90
C GLY A 153 23.18 -2.78 29.29
N ARG A 154 23.63 -2.62 28.03
CA ARG A 154 23.68 -1.31 27.35
C ARG A 154 22.38 -1.03 26.63
N LEU A 155 21.73 0.06 26.99
CA LEU A 155 20.47 0.50 26.43
C LEU A 155 20.70 1.42 25.22
N VAL A 156 19.76 1.34 24.28
CA VAL A 156 19.63 2.19 23.11
C VAL A 156 18.25 2.79 23.14
N LEU A 157 18.16 4.12 23.15
CA LEU A 157 16.94 4.86 22.96
C LEU A 157 16.87 5.33 21.51
N THR A 158 15.88 4.85 20.78
CA THR A 158 15.59 5.28 19.42
C THR A 158 14.43 6.27 19.44
N VAL A 159 14.63 7.42 18.79
CA VAL A 159 13.61 8.45 18.55
C VAL A 159 13.33 8.46 17.06
N GLU A 160 12.20 7.88 16.66
CA GLU A 160 11.76 7.76 15.27
C GLU A 160 10.90 9.00 14.92
N GLN A 161 11.19 9.63 13.79
CA GLN A 161 10.37 10.73 13.28
C GLN A 161 9.19 10.21 12.46
N GLN A 162 8.12 11.00 12.39
CA GLN A 162 6.96 10.67 11.57
C GLN A 162 7.34 10.70 10.09
N GLY A 163 7.31 9.53 9.42
CA GLY A 163 7.78 9.37 8.05
C GLY A 163 9.04 8.51 8.01
N ALA A 164 10.19 9.10 7.67
CA ALA A 164 11.46 8.39 7.51
C ALA A 164 12.59 9.09 8.25
N GLY A 165 13.21 8.43 9.23
CA GLY A 165 14.38 8.94 9.95
C GLY A 165 14.34 8.60 11.44
N GLN A 166 15.51 8.43 12.04
CA GLN A 166 15.62 8.18 13.48
C GLN A 166 16.90 8.78 14.05
N ALA A 167 16.88 9.08 15.35
CA ALA A 167 18.09 9.31 16.14
C ALA A 167 18.21 8.20 17.18
N GLU A 168 19.42 7.71 17.38
CA GLU A 168 19.73 6.73 18.42
C GLU A 168 20.65 7.38 19.46
N LEU A 169 20.29 7.21 20.73
CA LEU A 169 21.15 7.50 21.86
C LEU A 169 21.52 6.17 22.51
N VAL A 170 22.80 5.92 22.70
CA VAL A 170 23.32 4.63 23.17
C VAL A 170 24.10 4.85 24.45
N ASP A 171 23.95 3.96 25.41
CA ASP A 171 24.83 3.90 26.57
C ASP A 171 26.30 3.76 26.16
N GLN A 172 27.13 4.63 26.70
CA GLN A 172 28.59 4.55 26.56
C GLN A 172 29.24 4.36 27.92
N PRO A 173 30.46 3.77 27.98
CA PRO A 173 31.23 3.72 29.21
C PRO A 173 31.37 5.12 29.83
N GLY A 174 30.92 5.30 31.07
CA GLY A 174 30.94 6.59 31.77
C GLY A 174 29.85 7.60 31.35
N LYS A 175 29.02 7.29 30.35
CA LYS A 175 27.96 8.18 29.85
C LYS A 175 26.67 7.40 29.65
N TRP A 176 25.90 7.28 30.73
CA TRP A 176 24.65 6.51 30.79
C TRP A 176 23.48 7.37 30.32
N LEU A 177 22.45 6.77 29.73
CA LEU A 177 21.28 7.52 29.25
C LEU A 177 20.56 8.30 30.36
N GLU A 178 20.55 7.78 31.59
CA GLU A 178 19.91 8.42 32.75
C GLU A 178 20.58 9.72 33.20
N ASP A 179 21.82 9.93 32.76
CA ASP A 179 22.62 11.11 33.07
C ASP A 179 22.62 12.12 31.91
N GLN A 180 21.89 11.81 30.83
CA GLN A 180 21.78 12.62 29.61
C GLN A 180 20.33 13.09 29.31
N PRO A 181 19.53 13.54 30.30
CA PRO A 181 18.14 13.93 30.05
C PRO A 181 18.05 15.08 29.02
N THR A 182 18.98 16.04 29.08
CA THR A 182 19.03 17.17 28.14
C THR A 182 19.27 16.71 26.71
N GLU A 183 20.17 15.75 26.49
CA GLU A 183 20.46 15.23 25.14
C GLU A 183 19.29 14.43 24.57
N ILE A 184 18.64 13.62 25.42
CA ILE A 184 17.44 12.87 25.05
C ILE A 184 16.34 13.82 24.61
N LEU A 185 16.06 14.85 25.41
CA LEU A 185 15.01 15.82 25.11
C LEU A 185 15.35 16.68 23.90
N ALA A 186 16.62 17.01 23.68
CA ALA A 186 17.08 17.68 22.48
C ALA A 186 16.90 16.79 21.24
N ALA A 187 17.15 15.47 21.35
CA ALA A 187 16.89 14.52 20.26
C ALA A 187 15.39 14.44 19.93
N VAL A 188 14.52 14.37 20.94
CA VAL A 188 13.05 14.44 20.78
C VAL A 188 12.63 15.72 20.06
N ALA A 189 13.12 16.87 20.51
CA ALA A 189 12.79 18.16 19.90
C ALA A 189 13.25 18.26 18.45
N ARG A 190 14.49 17.84 18.15
CA ARG A 190 15.02 17.83 16.78
C ARG A 190 14.21 16.93 15.85
N GLN A 191 13.88 15.72 16.29
CA GLN A 191 13.08 14.80 15.46
C GLN A 191 11.65 15.31 15.29
N HIS A 192 11.07 15.94 16.31
CA HIS A 192 9.75 16.57 16.21
C HIS A 192 9.73 17.72 15.20
N GLN A 193 10.76 18.57 15.19
CA GLN A 193 10.89 19.65 14.20
C GLN A 193 11.00 19.11 12.77
N ARG A 194 11.69 17.98 12.57
CA ARG A 194 11.74 17.29 11.28
C ARG A 194 10.40 16.67 10.90
N SER A 195 9.68 16.06 11.86
CA SER A 195 8.32 15.56 11.64
C SER A 195 7.38 16.68 11.18
N LEU A 196 7.47 17.88 11.76
CA LEU A 196 6.68 19.04 11.34
C LEU A 196 6.93 19.41 9.88
N ALA A 197 8.20 19.53 9.49
CA ALA A 197 8.58 19.82 8.11
C ALA A 197 8.02 18.76 7.14
N HIS A 198 8.11 17.48 7.52
CA HIS A 198 7.62 16.38 6.71
C HIS A 198 6.08 16.33 6.61
N VAL A 199 5.36 16.73 7.67
CA VAL A 199 3.89 16.87 7.61
C VAL A 199 3.49 17.98 6.64
N ALA A 200 4.20 19.12 6.66
CA ALA A 200 3.94 20.22 5.74
C ALA A 200 4.22 19.84 4.28
N GLU A 201 5.36 19.20 4.02
CA GLU A 201 5.74 18.69 2.69
C GLU A 201 4.70 17.70 2.14
N ARG A 202 4.27 16.74 2.96
CA ARG A 202 3.23 15.77 2.53
C ARG A 202 1.89 16.44 2.24
N ALA A 203 1.53 17.48 2.98
CA ALA A 203 0.31 18.23 2.71
C ALA A 203 0.39 18.96 1.36
N GLN A 204 1.54 19.53 1.00
CA GLN A 204 1.78 20.15 -0.30
C GLN A 204 1.74 19.13 -1.43
N TRP A 205 2.51 18.04 -1.31
CA TRP A 205 2.53 16.96 -2.30
C TRP A 205 1.13 16.40 -2.57
N LYS A 206 0.32 16.21 -1.52
CA LYS A 206 -1.05 15.72 -1.68
C LYS A 206 -1.90 16.65 -2.54
N ARG A 207 -1.82 17.97 -2.33
CA ARG A 207 -2.55 18.97 -3.12
C ARG A 207 -2.12 18.95 -4.59
N GLU A 208 -0.82 18.91 -4.86
CA GLU A 208 -0.28 18.85 -6.22
C GLU A 208 -0.66 17.56 -6.94
N SER A 209 -0.64 16.42 -6.23
CA SER A 209 -1.09 15.13 -6.76
C SER A 209 -2.57 15.14 -7.12
N GLU A 210 -3.42 15.74 -6.28
CA GLU A 210 -4.85 15.89 -6.56
C GLU A 210 -5.10 16.78 -7.78
N GLU A 211 -4.40 17.91 -7.89
CA GLU A 211 -4.52 18.81 -9.05
C GLU A 211 -4.06 18.14 -10.36
N THR A 212 -2.92 17.45 -10.33
CA THR A 212 -2.42 16.71 -11.50
C THR A 212 -3.36 15.56 -11.90
N ALA A 213 -3.98 14.89 -10.94
CA ALA A 213 -4.99 13.86 -11.21
C ALA A 213 -6.24 14.45 -11.89
N ILE A 214 -6.71 15.63 -11.45
CA ILE A 214 -7.83 16.33 -12.09
C ILE A 214 -7.48 16.70 -13.53
N ARG A 215 -6.31 17.32 -13.77
CA ARG A 215 -5.86 17.67 -15.13
C ARG A 215 -5.77 16.46 -16.04
N ARG A 216 -5.23 15.33 -15.55
CA ARG A 216 -5.17 14.08 -16.33
C ARG A 216 -6.55 13.59 -16.75
N ARG A 217 -7.52 13.59 -15.83
CA ARG A 217 -8.91 13.19 -16.14
C ARG A 217 -9.53 14.09 -17.21
N GLU A 218 -9.33 15.41 -17.13
CA GLU A 218 -9.83 16.33 -18.15
C GLU A 218 -9.19 16.09 -19.53
N HIS A 219 -7.88 15.85 -19.58
CA HIS A 219 -7.18 15.52 -20.82
C HIS A 219 -7.66 14.19 -21.41
N GLU A 220 -7.86 13.16 -20.59
CA GLU A 220 -8.40 11.87 -21.03
C GLU A 220 -9.83 11.99 -21.58
N LEU A 221 -10.69 12.79 -20.94
CA LEU A 221 -12.05 13.05 -21.42
C LEU A 221 -12.02 13.75 -22.78
N LYS A 222 -11.21 14.80 -22.93
CA LYS A 222 -11.05 15.51 -24.22
C LYS A 222 -10.51 14.59 -25.31
N ALA A 223 -9.53 13.75 -25.00
CA ALA A 223 -8.96 12.79 -25.94
C ALA A 223 -10.00 11.75 -26.39
N ARG A 224 -10.79 11.21 -25.46
CA ARG A 224 -11.88 10.27 -25.78
C ARG A 224 -12.98 10.91 -26.64
N GLU A 225 -13.35 12.14 -26.34
CA GLU A 225 -14.32 12.87 -27.17
C GLU A 225 -13.79 13.13 -28.58
N ALA A 226 -12.52 13.53 -28.71
CA ALA A 226 -11.87 13.72 -30.01
C ALA A 226 -11.79 12.40 -30.79
N GLN A 227 -11.43 11.30 -30.13
CA GLN A 227 -11.40 9.97 -30.72
C GLN A 227 -12.80 9.55 -31.21
N ARG A 228 -13.83 9.70 -30.37
CA ARG A 228 -15.22 9.38 -30.75
C ARG A 228 -15.68 10.20 -31.95
N LYS A 229 -15.37 11.50 -31.99
CA LYS A 229 -15.65 12.36 -33.15
C LYS A 229 -14.92 11.87 -34.40
N GLY A 230 -13.66 11.49 -34.26
CA GLY A 230 -12.85 10.92 -35.36
C GLY A 230 -13.41 9.60 -35.89
N GLU A 231 -13.84 8.69 -35.01
CA GLU A 231 -14.45 7.41 -35.38
C GLU A 231 -15.77 7.59 -36.12
N VAL A 232 -16.65 8.48 -35.64
CA VAL A 232 -17.92 8.81 -36.32
C VAL A 232 -17.66 9.40 -37.70
N GLU A 233 -16.70 10.31 -37.84
CA GLU A 233 -16.35 10.91 -39.13
C GLU A 233 -15.70 9.88 -40.08
N ALA A 234 -14.85 8.99 -39.57
CA ALA A 234 -14.27 7.90 -40.37
C ALA A 234 -15.34 6.94 -40.88
N GLN A 235 -16.30 6.56 -40.03
CA GLN A 235 -17.44 5.73 -40.43
C GLN A 235 -18.30 6.42 -41.51
N ARG A 236 -18.55 7.73 -41.37
CA ARG A 236 -19.28 8.51 -42.40
C ARG A 236 -18.54 8.51 -43.74
N ARG A 237 -17.22 8.66 -43.74
CA ARG A 237 -16.41 8.63 -44.96
C ARG A 237 -16.41 7.27 -45.62
N LEU A 238 -16.27 6.18 -44.84
CA LEU A 238 -16.35 4.82 -45.36
C LEU A 238 -17.73 4.51 -45.95
N ALA A 239 -18.80 4.93 -45.28
CA ALA A 239 -20.16 4.77 -45.79
C ALA A 239 -20.35 5.51 -47.12
N LEU A 240 -19.83 6.74 -47.24
CA LEU A 240 -19.89 7.50 -48.49
C LEU A 240 -19.11 6.82 -49.62
N ILE A 241 -17.90 6.32 -49.35
CA ILE A 241 -17.10 5.61 -50.36
C ILE A 241 -17.82 4.35 -50.85
N SER A 242 -18.35 3.55 -49.91
CA SER A 242 -19.14 2.36 -50.25
C SER A 242 -20.35 2.71 -51.12
N GLU A 243 -21.05 3.80 -50.79
CA GLU A 243 -22.20 4.25 -51.57
C GLU A 243 -21.81 4.68 -52.99
N VAL A 244 -20.68 5.36 -53.16
CA VAL A 244 -20.14 5.73 -54.48
C VAL A 244 -19.74 4.49 -55.29
N GLU A 245 -19.13 3.49 -54.66
CA GLU A 245 -18.78 2.23 -55.31
C GLU A 245 -20.03 1.46 -55.76
N ASP A 246 -21.05 1.38 -54.91
CA ASP A 246 -22.31 0.71 -55.23
C ASP A 246 -23.04 1.40 -56.38
N TRP A 247 -23.08 2.74 -56.37
CA TRP A 247 -23.58 3.53 -57.50
C TRP A 247 -22.80 3.26 -58.79
N HIS A 248 -21.46 3.23 -58.74
CA HIS A 248 -20.63 2.96 -59.92
C HIS A 248 -20.90 1.57 -60.49
N ARG A 249 -21.04 0.55 -59.64
CA ARG A 249 -21.42 -0.81 -60.05
C ARG A 249 -22.80 -0.83 -60.71
N ALA A 250 -23.79 -0.12 -60.15
CA ALA A 250 -25.12 0.00 -60.75
C ALA A 250 -25.06 0.63 -62.15
N VAL A 251 -24.27 1.70 -62.34
CA VAL A 251 -24.05 2.34 -63.65
C VAL A 251 -23.42 1.35 -64.64
N LEU A 252 -22.39 0.60 -64.23
CA LEU A 252 -21.76 -0.40 -65.09
C LEU A 252 -22.73 -1.52 -65.49
N ILE A 253 -23.57 -2.01 -64.58
CA ILE A 253 -24.59 -3.02 -64.89
C ILE A 253 -25.59 -2.46 -65.92
N ARG A 254 -26.10 -1.23 -65.72
CA ARG A 254 -27.03 -0.58 -66.66
C ARG A 254 -26.40 -0.37 -68.04
N ALA A 255 -25.13 0.03 -68.09
CA ALA A 255 -24.38 0.20 -69.34
C ALA A 255 -24.19 -1.15 -70.06
N TYR A 256 -23.86 -2.21 -69.32
CA TYR A 256 -23.72 -3.56 -69.86
C TYR A 256 -25.04 -4.09 -70.45
N LEU A 257 -26.16 -3.92 -69.73
CA LEU A 257 -27.49 -4.27 -70.23
C LEU A 257 -27.83 -3.48 -71.50
N SER A 258 -27.56 -2.18 -71.53
CA SER A 258 -27.79 -1.33 -72.71
C SER A 258 -26.97 -1.81 -73.92
N MET A 259 -25.71 -2.20 -73.71
CA MET A 259 -24.86 -2.77 -74.77
C MET A 259 -25.43 -4.11 -75.28
N LEU A 260 -25.91 -4.99 -74.40
CA LEU A 260 -26.52 -6.26 -74.81
C LEU A 260 -27.82 -6.05 -75.59
N ASP A 261 -28.67 -5.13 -75.14
CA ASP A 261 -29.92 -4.77 -75.82
C ASP A 261 -29.65 -4.22 -77.23
N ASN A 262 -28.61 -3.39 -77.40
CA ASN A 262 -28.18 -2.91 -78.72
C ASN A 262 -27.71 -4.06 -79.63
N ARG A 263 -26.96 -5.04 -79.10
CA ARG A 263 -26.51 -6.20 -79.89
C ARG A 263 -27.66 -7.09 -80.36
N LEU A 264 -28.73 -7.19 -79.57
CA LEU A 264 -29.96 -7.89 -79.95
C LEU A 264 -30.72 -7.12 -81.04
N ALA A 265 -30.76 -5.80 -80.96
CA ALA A 265 -31.35 -4.95 -82.00
C ALA A 265 -30.59 -5.04 -83.34
N ASP A 266 -29.27 -5.23 -83.30
CA ASP A 266 -28.41 -5.40 -84.48
C ASP A 266 -28.46 -6.81 -85.11
N GLY A 267 -29.39 -7.68 -84.68
CA GLY A 267 -29.66 -8.97 -85.31
C GLY A 267 -29.01 -10.19 -84.65
N SER A 268 -28.50 -10.06 -83.42
CA SER A 268 -28.08 -11.22 -82.62
C SER A 268 -29.27 -11.95 -82.00
N TYR A 269 -29.14 -13.26 -81.75
CA TYR A 269 -30.21 -14.05 -81.12
C TYR A 269 -30.09 -14.05 -79.60
N ALA A 270 -31.20 -13.84 -78.90
CA ALA A 270 -31.27 -13.96 -77.45
C ALA A 270 -31.21 -15.45 -77.04
N ILE A 271 -30.43 -15.74 -76.00
CA ILE A 271 -30.41 -17.07 -75.37
C ILE A 271 -31.72 -17.25 -74.60
N ALA A 272 -32.24 -18.48 -74.55
CA ALA A 272 -33.43 -18.79 -73.75
C ALA A 272 -33.27 -18.33 -72.29
N GLY A 273 -34.24 -17.57 -71.79
CA GLY A 273 -34.21 -17.01 -70.42
C GLY A 273 -33.58 -15.62 -70.27
N TYR A 274 -33.10 -15.00 -71.36
CA TYR A 274 -32.47 -13.67 -71.32
C TYR A 274 -33.34 -12.58 -70.67
N GLU A 275 -34.64 -12.50 -71.00
CA GLU A 275 -35.54 -11.48 -70.42
C GLU A 275 -35.68 -11.61 -68.90
N GLN A 276 -35.80 -12.83 -68.39
CA GLN A 276 -35.89 -13.07 -66.94
C GLN A 276 -34.58 -12.70 -66.23
N TRP A 277 -33.44 -13.03 -66.84
CA TRP A 277 -32.12 -12.66 -66.34
C TRP A 277 -31.88 -11.14 -66.39
N ARG A 278 -32.30 -10.47 -67.48
CA ARG A 278 -32.19 -9.02 -67.65
C ARG A 278 -33.00 -8.27 -66.60
N GLU A 279 -34.24 -8.69 -66.36
CA GLU A 279 -35.09 -8.07 -65.35
C GLU A 279 -34.57 -8.31 -63.93
N TRP A 280 -33.92 -9.45 -63.67
CA TRP A 280 -33.17 -9.65 -62.44
C TRP A 280 -31.95 -8.72 -62.34
N ALA A 281 -31.13 -8.60 -63.38
CA ALA A 281 -29.94 -7.76 -63.40
C ALA A 281 -30.27 -6.27 -63.25
N ARG A 282 -31.39 -5.81 -63.84
CA ARG A 282 -31.92 -4.46 -63.63
C ARG A 282 -32.27 -4.22 -62.16
N ARG A 283 -33.03 -5.14 -61.54
CA ARG A 283 -33.36 -5.05 -60.10
C ARG A 283 -32.12 -5.02 -59.22
N VAL A 284 -31.10 -5.82 -59.53
CA VAL A 284 -29.81 -5.79 -58.81
C VAL A 284 -29.13 -4.42 -58.92
N ALA A 285 -29.15 -3.78 -60.09
CA ALA A 285 -28.60 -2.43 -60.25
C ALA A 285 -29.40 -1.39 -59.45
N ASP A 286 -30.73 -1.50 -59.40
CA ASP A 286 -31.59 -0.59 -58.64
C ASP A 286 -31.45 -0.78 -57.13
N ASP A 287 -31.25 -2.01 -56.66
CA ASP A 287 -30.99 -2.33 -55.25
C ASP A 287 -29.61 -1.81 -54.78
N LEU A 288 -28.61 -1.82 -55.68
CA LEU A 288 -27.28 -1.26 -55.41
C LEU A 288 -27.28 0.29 -55.44
N ASP A 289 -28.13 0.90 -56.26
CA ASP A 289 -28.20 2.35 -56.42
C ASP A 289 -28.99 3.03 -55.29
N ARG A 290 -28.29 3.29 -54.17
CA ARG A 290 -28.86 3.98 -53.02
C ARG A 290 -28.99 5.49 -53.19
N SER A 291 -28.55 6.07 -54.31
CA SER A 291 -28.58 7.52 -54.54
C SER A 291 -30.02 8.07 -54.56
N ASN A 292 -30.97 7.27 -55.01
CA ASN A 292 -32.41 7.56 -55.01
C ASN A 292 -32.98 7.76 -53.60
N GLN A 293 -32.33 7.25 -52.55
CA GLN A 293 -32.75 7.43 -51.16
C GLN A 293 -32.25 8.76 -50.56
N ARG A 294 -31.17 9.35 -51.09
CA ARG A 294 -30.64 10.65 -50.65
C ARG A 294 -31.29 11.83 -51.35
N VAL A 295 -31.81 11.61 -52.55
CA VAL A 295 -32.50 12.64 -53.34
C VAL A 295 -33.91 12.14 -53.61
N SER A 296 -34.83 12.37 -52.67
CA SER A 296 -36.25 12.28 -52.98
C SER A 296 -36.60 13.46 -53.90
N MET A 297 -37.16 13.18 -55.08
CA MET A 297 -37.91 14.20 -55.82
C MET A 297 -39.12 14.59 -54.97
N GLY A 298 -38.94 15.58 -54.09
CA GLY A 298 -40.05 16.24 -53.43
C GLY A 298 -40.96 16.85 -54.50
N GLN A 299 -42.24 16.48 -54.45
CA GLN A 299 -43.29 17.35 -54.96
C GLN A 299 -43.05 18.74 -54.36
N ALA A 300 -42.93 19.75 -55.22
CA ALA A 300 -42.84 21.14 -54.82
C ALA A 300 -43.97 21.46 -53.82
N ALA A 301 -43.60 21.97 -52.64
CA ALA A 301 -44.56 22.61 -51.76
C ALA A 301 -45.24 23.75 -52.54
N PRO A 302 -46.59 23.83 -52.59
CA PRO A 302 -47.26 24.91 -53.28
C PRO A 302 -46.91 26.26 -52.61
N PRO A 303 -46.85 27.36 -53.38
CA PRO A 303 -46.49 28.67 -52.86
C PRO A 303 -47.47 29.09 -51.76
N SER A 304 -46.93 29.57 -50.64
CA SER A 304 -47.71 30.20 -49.57
C SER A 304 -48.46 31.40 -50.15
N PRO A 305 -49.77 31.55 -49.91
CA PRO A 305 -50.50 32.73 -50.33
C PRO A 305 -50.01 33.94 -49.52
N GLU A 306 -49.77 35.01 -50.26
CA GLU A 306 -49.48 36.36 -49.77
C GLU A 306 -50.48 36.77 -48.69
N ASN A 307 -49.97 37.18 -47.52
CA ASN A 307 -50.75 37.99 -46.59
C ASN A 307 -50.71 39.44 -47.09
N PRO A 308 -51.85 40.04 -47.51
CA PRO A 308 -51.89 41.46 -47.78
C PRO A 308 -51.82 42.21 -46.45
N THR A 309 -50.95 43.21 -46.45
CA THR A 309 -50.77 44.26 -45.46
C THR A 309 -52.09 44.85 -44.99
N ARG A 310 -52.28 44.91 -43.67
CA ARG A 310 -52.79 46.09 -42.95
C ARG A 310 -52.42 46.06 -41.48
#